data_AF-A0A231NRJ6-F1
#
_entry.id   AF-A0A231NRJ6-F1
#
_cell.length_a   1.000
_cell.length_b   1.000
_cell.length_c   1.000
_cell.angle_alpha   90.00
_cell.angle_beta   90.00
_cell.angle_gamma   90.00
#
_symmetry.space_group_name_H-M   'P 1'
#
loop_
_entity.id
_entity.type
_entity.pdbx_description
1 polymer ?
#
loop_
_entity_poly.entity_id
_entity_poly.type
_entity_poly.pdbx_seq_one_letter_code
_entity_poly.pdbx_strand_id
1 'polypeptide(L)'
;MKRRIITLIFAATLAALVLFINFDAPLVAAPEIARFYLDHFNADTHTQNAVAAIYLNYRVFDSIFETLILLVSVSAVVNLSWRRSDD
;
A
#
# COMPACT_ATOMS: atom_id res chain seq x y z
N MET A 1 22.45 26.34 1.54
CA MET A 1 23.14 25.17 2.15
C MET A 1 22.57 24.82 3.52
N LYS A 2 22.47 25.75 4.47
CA LYS A 2 21.87 25.53 5.81
C LYS A 2 20.48 24.86 5.79
N ARG A 3 19.56 25.32 4.93
CA ARG A 3 18.22 24.71 4.79
C ARG A 3 18.26 23.24 4.35
N ARG A 4 19.14 22.87 3.41
CA ARG A 4 19.30 21.49 2.95
C ARG A 4 19.86 20.59 4.05
N ILE A 5 20.82 21.10 4.83
CA ILE A 5 21.40 20.39 5.97
C ILE A 5 20.34 20.15 7.05
N ILE A 6 19.52 21.16 7.36
CA ILE A 6 18.41 21.01 8.33
C ILE A 6 17.40 19.97 7.86
N THR A 7 17.01 19.99 6.57
CA THR A 7 16.09 18.99 6.01
C THR A 7 16.66 17.58 6.07
N LEU A 8 17.96 17.41 5.79
CA LEU A 8 18.63 16.11 5.88
C LEU A 8 18.71 15.60 7.31
N ILE A 9 19.07 16.46 8.27
CA ILE A 9 19.10 16.10 9.70
C ILE A 9 17.70 15.68 10.15
N PHE A 10 16.68 16.46 9.80
CA PHE A 10 15.30 16.15 10.15
C PHE A 10 14.84 14.79 9.59
N ALA A 11 15.09 14.53 8.30
CA ALA A 11 14.76 13.26 7.67
C ALA A 11 15.51 12.08 8.30
N ALA A 12 16.81 12.25 8.60
CA ALA A 12 17.61 11.23 9.25
C ALA A 12 17.14 10.94 10.69
N THR A 13 16.79 11.99 11.45
CA THR A 13 16.24 11.82 12.81
C THR A 13 14.88 11.14 12.79
N LEU A 14 14.03 11.43 11.80
CA LEU A 14 12.73 10.79 11.65
C LEU A 14 12.89 9.31 11.31
N ALA A 15 13.79 8.98 10.38
CA ALA A 15 14.09 7.60 10.04
C ALA A 15 14.66 6.83 11.24
N ALA A 16 15.59 7.41 11.99
CA ALA A 16 16.15 6.81 13.19
C ALA A 16 15.08 6.59 14.28
N LEU A 17 14.16 7.55 14.45
CA LEU A 17 13.04 7.42 15.37
C LEU A 17 12.11 6.26 14.99
N VAL A 18 11.76 6.13 13.71
CA VAL A 18 10.93 5.02 13.22
C VAL A 18 11.60 3.67 13.46
N LEU A 19 12.90 3.56 13.19
CA LEU A 19 13.67 2.35 13.45
C LEU A 19 13.76 2.03 14.94
N PHE A 20 13.94 3.05 15.79
CA PHE A 20 13.97 2.87 17.24
C PHE A 20 12.63 2.36 17.78
N ILE A 21 11.51 2.93 17.32
CA ILE A 21 10.15 2.49 17.74
C ILE A 21 9.88 1.05 17.31
N ASN A 22 10.37 0.64 16.15
CA ASN A 22 10.12 -0.69 15.58
C ASN A 22 11.28 -1.68 15.81
N PHE A 23 12.20 -1.39 16.73
CA PHE A 23 13.39 -2.20 16.93
C PHE A 23 13.07 -3.67 17.27
N ASP A 24 12.08 -3.89 18.13
CA ASP A 24 11.63 -5.23 18.55
C ASP A 24 10.34 -5.67 17.81
N ALA A 25 9.98 -5.03 16.70
CA ALA A 25 8.79 -5.40 15.96
C ALA A 25 8.95 -6.85 15.42
N PRO A 26 7.95 -7.73 15.59
CA PRO A 26 8.03 -9.08 15.10
C PRO A 26 8.16 -9.09 13.56
N LEU A 27 9.14 -9.82 13.04
CA LEU A 27 9.38 -9.95 11.58
C LEU A 27 8.18 -10.54 10.84
N VAL A 28 7.33 -11.30 11.54
CA VAL A 28 6.16 -11.97 10.96
C VAL A 28 4.92 -11.45 11.67
N ALA A 29 4.02 -10.84 10.90
CA ALA A 29 2.72 -10.40 11.38
C ALA A 29 1.93 -11.59 11.95
N ALA A 30 1.05 -11.31 12.93
CA ALA A 30 0.30 -12.28 13.74
C ALA A 30 -0.01 -13.60 12.99
N PRO A 31 0.58 -14.73 13.42
CA PRO A 31 0.55 -15.96 12.63
C PRO A 31 -0.86 -16.51 12.42
N GLU A 32 -1.81 -16.19 13.27
CA GLU A 32 -3.14 -16.80 13.26
C GLU A 32 -3.99 -16.39 12.05
N ILE A 33 -3.99 -15.09 11.68
CA ILE A 33 -4.76 -14.62 10.51
C ILE A 33 -4.10 -15.10 9.22
N ALA A 34 -2.77 -15.06 9.17
CA ALA A 34 -2.02 -15.56 8.02
C ALA A 34 -2.25 -17.05 7.80
N ARG A 35 -2.24 -17.86 8.87
CA ARG A 35 -2.58 -19.29 8.83
C ARG A 35 -4.00 -19.51 8.35
N PHE A 36 -4.98 -18.77 8.89
CA PHE A 36 -6.36 -18.88 8.43
C PHE A 36 -6.48 -18.71 6.91
N TYR A 37 -5.87 -17.67 6.34
CA TYR A 37 -5.89 -17.46 4.89
C TYR A 37 -5.20 -18.59 4.13
N LEU A 38 -4.05 -19.08 4.60
CA LEU A 38 -3.31 -20.14 3.91
C LEU A 38 -4.03 -21.49 3.96
N ASP A 39 -4.74 -21.78 5.04
CA ASP A 39 -5.41 -23.06 5.24
C ASP A 39 -6.78 -23.11 4.54
N HIS A 40 -7.48 -21.97 4.40
CA HIS A 40 -8.87 -21.94 3.93
C HIS A 40 -9.07 -21.32 2.55
N PHE A 41 -8.08 -20.60 1.97
CA PHE A 41 -8.30 -19.86 0.72
C PHE A 41 -8.86 -20.73 -0.42
N ASN A 42 -8.34 -21.95 -0.58
CA ASN A 42 -8.78 -22.80 -1.68
C ASN A 42 -10.22 -23.29 -1.47
N ALA A 43 -10.59 -23.65 -0.23
CA ALA A 43 -11.93 -24.10 0.11
C ALA A 43 -12.97 -22.98 0.02
N ASP A 44 -12.63 -21.77 0.50
CA ASP A 44 -13.56 -20.65 0.55
C ASP A 44 -13.78 -20.00 -0.82
N THR A 45 -12.73 -19.95 -1.65
CA THR A 45 -12.71 -19.10 -2.87
C THR A 45 -12.55 -19.90 -4.16
N HIS A 46 -12.28 -21.20 -4.05
CA HIS A 46 -12.01 -22.11 -5.18
C HIS A 46 -10.83 -21.68 -6.07
N THR A 47 -9.95 -20.79 -5.60
CA THR A 47 -8.73 -20.40 -6.32
C THR A 47 -7.51 -21.16 -5.83
N GLN A 48 -6.57 -21.41 -6.75
CA GLN A 48 -5.27 -22.03 -6.45
C GLN A 48 -4.23 -21.01 -5.96
N ASN A 49 -4.52 -19.71 -6.05
CA ASN A 49 -3.59 -18.66 -5.65
C ASN A 49 -4.10 -17.92 -4.39
N ALA A 50 -3.42 -18.15 -3.27
CA ALA A 50 -3.75 -17.52 -1.99
C ALA A 50 -3.71 -15.98 -2.05
N VAL A 51 -2.78 -15.39 -2.81
CA VAL A 51 -2.67 -13.93 -2.95
C VAL A 51 -3.89 -13.37 -3.69
N ALA A 52 -4.33 -14.04 -4.76
CA ALA A 52 -5.53 -13.64 -5.49
C ALA A 52 -6.79 -13.79 -4.63
N ALA A 53 -6.89 -14.85 -3.82
CA ALA A 53 -7.97 -15.02 -2.86
C ALA A 53 -8.02 -13.85 -1.85
N ILE A 54 -6.86 -13.42 -1.37
CA ILE A 54 -6.78 -12.30 -0.42
C ILE A 54 -7.22 -11.00 -1.09
N TYR A 55 -6.68 -10.63 -2.25
CA TYR A 55 -7.02 -9.36 -2.90
C TYR A 55 -8.45 -9.32 -3.44
N LEU A 56 -8.92 -10.39 -4.07
CA LEU A 56 -10.19 -10.38 -4.80
C LEU A 56 -11.37 -10.90 -4.00
N ASN A 57 -11.15 -11.61 -2.89
CA ASN A 57 -12.22 -12.13 -2.05
C ASN A 57 -12.15 -11.60 -0.62
N TYR A 58 -11.10 -11.93 0.15
CA TYR A 58 -11.05 -11.57 1.58
C TYR A 58 -10.90 -10.07 1.84
N ARG A 59 -10.21 -9.32 0.95
CA ARG A 59 -9.93 -7.89 1.07
C ARG A 59 -10.31 -7.11 -0.19
N VAL A 60 -11.46 -7.47 -0.79
CA VAL A 60 -11.93 -6.89 -2.05
C VAL A 60 -12.02 -5.36 -2.04
N PHE A 61 -12.38 -4.76 -0.90
CA PHE A 61 -12.48 -3.29 -0.79
C PHE A 61 -11.13 -2.58 -0.95
N ASP A 62 -10.03 -3.17 -0.47
CA ASP A 62 -8.70 -2.56 -0.64
C ASP A 62 -8.31 -2.52 -2.13
N SER A 63 -8.57 -3.59 -2.89
CA SER A 63 -8.31 -3.64 -4.33
C SER A 63 -9.28 -2.77 -5.14
N ILE A 64 -10.55 -2.68 -4.76
CA ILE A 64 -11.50 -1.74 -5.39
C ILE A 64 -11.04 -0.29 -5.18
N PHE A 65 -10.62 0.08 -3.97
CA PHE A 65 -10.14 1.44 -3.73
C PHE A 65 -8.80 1.72 -4.40
N GLU A 66 -7.89 0.75 -4.49
CA GLU A 66 -6.65 0.89 -5.27
C GLU A 66 -6.95 1.21 -6.75
N THR A 67 -7.84 0.44 -7.37
CA THR A 67 -8.26 0.67 -8.76
C THR A 67 -9.03 1.98 -8.93
N LEU A 68 -9.84 2.38 -7.95
CA LEU A 68 -10.51 3.69 -7.95
C LEU A 68 -9.51 4.84 -7.89
N ILE A 69 -8.48 4.76 -7.04
CA ILE A 69 -7.43 5.77 -6.96
C ILE A 69 -6.71 5.88 -8.31
N LEU A 70 -6.40 4.74 -8.94
CA LEU A 70 -5.77 4.72 -10.25
C LEU A 70 -6.67 5.36 -11.32
N LEU A 71 -7.97 5.02 -11.33
CA LEU A 71 -8.96 5.61 -12.22
C LEU A 71 -9.03 7.13 -12.06
N VAL A 72 -9.20 7.62 -10.82
CA VAL A 72 -9.26 9.06 -10.52
C VAL A 72 -7.96 9.76 -10.94
N SER A 73 -6.80 9.14 -10.69
CA SER A 73 -5.50 9.70 -11.06
C SER A 73 -5.36 9.86 -12.58
N VAL A 74 -5.72 8.82 -13.35
CA VAL A 74 -5.68 8.88 -14.82
C VAL A 74 -6.70 9.90 -15.35
N SER A 75 -7.93 9.90 -14.84
CA SER A 75 -8.96 10.87 -15.23
C SER A 75 -8.51 12.32 -14.97
N ALA A 76 -7.86 12.57 -13.82
CA ALA A 76 -7.32 13.89 -13.50
C ALA A 76 -6.22 14.32 -14.47
N VAL A 77 -5.28 13.42 -14.81
CA VAL A 77 -4.21 13.71 -15.78
C VAL A 77 -4.77 14.00 -17.17
N VAL A 78 -5.72 13.21 -17.65
CA VAL A 78 -6.37 13.42 -18.96
C VAL A 78 -7.10 14.77 -18.99
N ASN A 79 -7.91 15.07 -17.97
CA ASN A 79 -8.65 16.32 -17.89
C ASN A 79 -7.71 17.54 -17.86
N LEU A 80 -6.64 17.48 -17.07
CA LEU A 80 -5.66 18.57 -16.99
C LEU A 80 -4.87 18.72 -18.29
N SER A 81 -4.50 17.62 -18.93
CA SER A 81 -3.71 17.64 -20.17
C SER A 81 -4.48 18.23 -21.34
N TRP A 82 -5.77 17.93 -21.48
CA TRP A 82 -6.58 18.46 -22.58
C TRP A 82 -6.96 19.92 -22.39
N ARG A 83 -7.13 20.37 -21.13
CA ARG A 83 -7.48 21.77 -20.82
C ARG A 83 -6.40 22.79 -21.20
N ARG A 84 -5.18 22.36 -21.52
CA ARG A 84 -4.06 23.23 -21.91
C ARG A 84 -3.95 23.47 -23.43
N SER A 85 -4.71 22.75 -24.24
CA SER A 85 -4.63 22.85 -25.71
C SER A 85 -5.57 23.89 -26.34
N ASP A 86 -6.44 24.50 -25.55
CA ASP A 86 -7.46 25.45 -26.01
C ASP A 86 -7.15 26.93 -25.66
N ASP A 87 -5.96 27.22 -25.10
CA ASP A 87 -5.38 28.57 -24.92
C ASP A 87 -4.11 28.73 -25.79
#